data_AF-A0A2M8L5B9-F1
#
_entry.id   AF-A0A2M8L5B9-F1
#
_cell.length_a   1.000
_cell.length_b   1.000
_cell.length_c   1.000
_cell.angle_alpha   90.00
_cell.angle_beta   90.00
_cell.angle_gamma   90.00
#
_symmetry.space_group_name_H-M   'P 1'
#
loop_
_entity.id
_entity.type
_entity.pdbx_description
1 polymer ?
#
loop_
_entity_poly.entity_id
_entity_poly.type
_entity_poly.pdbx_seq_one_letter_code
_entity_poly.pdbx_strand_id
1 'polypeptide(L)'
;GPARDRARDAAIKSELTQMRTQAELYADDHGNYTGWCASTDATKFLDGITAQGKTAVCNSAAGAWAACSPLYDTTDKNWCVDSTGDTAAKPTMTCTATGFTATVCP
;
A
#
# COMPACT_ATOMS: atom_id res chain seq x y z
N GLY A 1 3.22 8.08 -20.89
CA GLY A 1 3.12 7.40 -22.18
C GLY A 1 2.62 6.02 -21.89
N PRO A 2 1.51 5.56 -22.50
CA PRO A 2 0.62 4.55 -21.91
C PRO A 2 1.31 3.23 -21.54
N ALA A 3 2.29 2.77 -22.34
CA ALA A 3 3.07 1.57 -22.01
C ALA A 3 3.97 1.74 -20.77
N ARG A 4 4.64 2.90 -20.62
CA ARG A 4 5.47 3.21 -19.45
C ARG A 4 4.62 3.38 -18.20
N ASP A 5 3.44 3.98 -18.37
CA ASP A 5 2.49 4.24 -17.28
C ASP A 5 1.99 2.90 -16.70
N ARG A 6 1.63 1.94 -17.58
CA ARG A 6 1.26 0.57 -17.16
C ARG A 6 2.42 -0.21 -16.52
N ALA A 7 3.65 -0.03 -17.00
CA ALA A 7 4.81 -0.67 -16.39
C ALA A 7 5.05 -0.15 -14.96
N ARG A 8 4.91 1.16 -14.74
CA ARG A 8 4.97 1.76 -13.40
C ARG A 8 3.82 1.28 -12.52
N ASP A 9 2.61 1.18 -13.06
CA ASP A 9 1.47 0.64 -12.31
C ASP A 9 1.68 -0.82 -11.89
N ALA A 10 2.28 -1.64 -12.76
CA ALA A 10 2.63 -3.01 -12.41
C ALA A 10 3.68 -3.05 -11.28
N ALA A 11 4.68 -2.18 -11.32
CA ALA A 11 5.66 -2.05 -10.24
C ALA A 11 4.98 -1.65 -8.92
N ILE A 12 4.14 -0.60 -8.93
CA ILE A 12 3.41 -0.14 -7.73
C ILE A 12 2.56 -1.26 -7.12
N LYS A 13 1.82 -2.00 -7.96
CA LYS A 13 1.01 -3.15 -7.50
C LYS A 13 1.89 -4.26 -6.91
N SER A 14 3.06 -4.50 -7.50
CA SER A 14 4.00 -5.51 -7.03
C SER A 14 4.59 -5.13 -5.67
N GLU A 15 5.05 -3.88 -5.48
CA GLU A 15 5.55 -3.40 -4.19
C GLU A 15 4.49 -3.55 -3.09
N LEU A 16 3.27 -3.08 -3.33
CA LEU A 16 2.16 -3.20 -2.37
C LEU A 16 1.82 -4.67 -2.07
N THR A 17 1.84 -5.55 -3.07
CA THR A 17 1.56 -6.98 -2.86
C THR A 17 2.66 -7.66 -2.04
N GLN A 18 3.93 -7.38 -2.33
CA GLN A 18 5.08 -7.92 -1.57
C GLN A 18 5.06 -7.46 -0.11
N MET A 19 4.63 -6.22 0.12
CA MET A 19 4.50 -5.65 1.45
C MET A 19 3.59 -6.47 2.37
N ARG A 20 2.60 -7.20 1.83
CA ARG A 20 1.75 -8.09 2.62
C ARG A 20 2.54 -9.18 3.34
N THR A 21 3.37 -9.91 2.61
CA THR A 21 4.16 -10.99 3.20
C THR A 21 5.08 -10.47 4.29
N GLN A 22 5.69 -9.30 4.08
CA GLN A 22 6.56 -8.69 5.10
C GLN A 22 5.77 -8.18 6.31
N ALA A 23 4.54 -7.71 6.11
CA ALA A 23 3.68 -7.31 7.22
C ALA A 23 3.32 -8.50 8.12
N GLU A 24 3.02 -9.66 7.53
CA GLU A 24 2.75 -10.88 8.30
C GLU A 24 3.98 -11.30 9.13
N LEU A 25 5.18 -11.25 8.53
CA LEU A 25 6.43 -11.53 9.25
C LEU A 25 6.68 -10.53 10.38
N TYR A 26 6.39 -9.25 10.16
CA TYR A 26 6.48 -8.23 11.19
C TYR A 26 5.54 -8.53 12.36
N ALA A 27 4.29 -8.89 12.07
CA ALA A 27 3.30 -9.24 13.09
C ALA A 27 3.63 -10.55 13.82
N ASP A 28 4.27 -11.51 13.15
CA ASP A 28 4.79 -12.73 13.80
C ASP A 28 5.87 -12.39 14.84
N ASP A 29 6.81 -11.49 14.50
CA ASP A 29 7.90 -11.06 15.40
C ASP A 29 7.43 -10.13 16.54
N HIS A 30 6.46 -9.25 16.27
CA HIS A 30 6.00 -8.21 17.23
C HIS A 30 4.68 -8.58 17.94
N GLY A 31 4.03 -9.67 17.51
CA GLY A 31 2.71 -10.10 17.97
C GLY A 31 1.53 -9.25 17.48
N ASN A 32 1.76 -8.16 16.73
CA ASN A 32 0.73 -7.27 16.18
C ASN A 32 1.30 -6.32 15.10
N TYR A 33 0.46 -5.50 14.43
CA TYR A 33 0.90 -4.57 13.36
C TYR A 33 1.22 -3.14 13.83
N THR A 34 1.22 -2.85 15.12
CA THR A 34 1.54 -1.49 15.63
C THR A 34 2.94 -1.10 15.19
N GLY A 35 3.07 0.04 14.51
CA GLY A 35 4.36 0.51 14.02
C GLY A 35 4.80 -0.09 12.68
N TRP A 36 4.07 -1.06 12.11
CA TRP A 36 4.38 -1.65 10.81
C TRP A 36 4.66 -0.61 9.73
N CYS A 37 3.78 0.38 9.54
CA CYS A 37 3.94 1.39 8.51
C CYS A 37 5.14 2.33 8.68
N ALA A 38 5.73 2.37 9.88
CA ALA A 38 6.96 3.11 10.19
C ALA A 38 8.20 2.19 10.23
N SER A 39 8.02 0.88 10.07
CA SER A 39 9.13 -0.08 10.04
C SER A 39 10.00 0.11 8.80
N THR A 40 11.28 -0.25 8.91
CA THR A 40 12.23 -0.16 7.81
C THR A 40 11.85 -0.99 6.60
N ASP A 41 11.10 -2.08 6.80
CA ASP A 41 10.70 -2.95 5.69
C ASP A 41 9.50 -2.37 4.96
N ALA A 42 8.49 -1.86 5.68
CA ALA A 42 7.40 -1.13 5.04
C ALA A 42 7.92 0.09 4.26
N THR A 43 8.81 0.90 4.85
CA THR A 43 9.31 2.11 4.18
C THR A 43 10.06 1.81 2.88
N LYS A 44 10.76 0.67 2.76
CA LYS A 44 11.41 0.27 1.49
C LYS A 44 10.40 0.12 0.34
N PHE A 45 9.25 -0.51 0.60
CA PHE A 45 8.20 -0.66 -0.41
C PHE A 45 7.56 0.70 -0.76
N LEU A 46 7.33 1.55 0.25
CA LEU A 46 6.78 2.90 0.05
C LEU A 46 7.73 3.80 -0.75
N ASP A 47 9.04 3.69 -0.50
CA ASP A 47 10.08 4.37 -1.27
C ASP A 47 10.15 3.84 -2.71
N GLY A 48 10.00 2.52 -2.90
CA GLY A 48 9.89 1.89 -4.21
C GLY A 48 8.74 2.45 -5.04
N ILE A 49 7.58 2.67 -4.43
CA ILE A 49 6.42 3.32 -5.06
C ILE A 49 6.70 4.80 -5.37
N THR A 50 7.36 5.50 -4.44
CA THR A 50 7.78 6.90 -4.64
C THR A 50 8.75 7.06 -5.80
N ALA A 51 9.66 6.11 -5.99
CA ALA A 51 10.56 6.06 -7.14
C ALA A 51 9.82 5.86 -8.48
N GLN A 52 8.61 5.27 -8.46
CA GLN A 52 7.72 5.22 -9.63
C GLN A 52 6.94 6.51 -9.86
N GLY A 53 7.10 7.53 -9.00
CA GLY A 53 6.46 8.85 -9.14
C GLY A 53 5.05 8.93 -8.58
N LYS A 54 4.68 8.04 -7.66
CA LYS A 54 3.40 8.06 -6.93
C LYS A 54 3.65 8.04 -5.42
N THR A 55 2.73 8.60 -4.65
CA THR A 55 2.79 8.56 -3.19
C THR A 55 1.94 7.41 -2.68
N ALA A 56 2.56 6.52 -1.91
CA ALA A 56 1.83 5.52 -1.15
C ALA A 56 1.47 6.03 0.25
N VAL A 57 0.38 5.53 0.80
CA VAL A 57 -0.03 5.78 2.18
C VAL A 57 -0.16 4.44 2.88
N CYS A 58 0.32 4.35 4.12
CA CYS A 58 0.21 3.17 4.95
C CYS A 58 -0.32 3.58 6.32
N ASN A 59 -1.33 2.87 6.80
CA ASN A 59 -1.81 2.99 8.17
C ASN A 59 -1.78 1.62 8.84
N SER A 60 -1.27 1.57 10.07
CA SER A 60 -1.28 0.36 10.88
C SER A 60 -1.69 0.64 12.32
N ALA A 61 -2.39 -0.32 12.90
CA ALA A 61 -2.74 -0.39 14.31
C ALA A 61 -2.56 -1.85 14.77
N ALA A 62 -2.74 -2.14 16.06
CA ALA A 62 -2.47 -3.48 16.59
C ALA A 62 -3.17 -4.61 15.79
N GLY A 63 -4.44 -4.45 15.43
CA GLY A 63 -5.21 -5.52 14.80
C GLY A 63 -5.13 -5.61 13.28
N ALA A 64 -4.74 -4.53 12.58
CA ALA A 64 -4.80 -4.49 11.13
C ALA A 64 -3.90 -3.40 10.55
N TRP A 65 -3.60 -3.52 9.26
CA TRP A 65 -2.95 -2.47 8.49
C TRP A 65 -3.49 -2.44 7.06
N ALA A 66 -3.40 -1.28 6.43
CA ALA A 66 -3.67 -1.14 5.01
C ALA A 66 -2.70 -0.16 4.39
N ALA A 67 -2.36 -0.39 3.13
CA ALA A 67 -1.59 0.54 2.32
C ALA A 67 -2.21 0.69 0.95
N CYS A 68 -2.05 1.88 0.39
CA CYS A 68 -2.59 2.21 -0.91
C CYS A 68 -1.62 3.06 -1.72
N SER A 69 -1.86 3.13 -3.03
CA SER A 69 -1.25 4.13 -3.90
C SER A 69 -2.18 4.48 -5.07
N PRO A 70 -2.16 5.73 -5.57
CA PRO A 70 -2.68 6.03 -6.89
C PRO A 70 -1.89 5.31 -7.98
N LEU A 71 -2.57 5.03 -9.09
CA LEU A 71 -1.98 4.51 -10.33
C LEU A 71 -2.00 5.59 -11.42
N TYR A 72 -1.34 5.33 -12.54
CA TYR A 72 -1.34 6.21 -13.70
C TYR A 72 -2.55 5.96 -14.62
N ASP A 73 -2.93 4.70 -14.83
CA ASP A 73 -4.01 4.32 -15.75
C ASP A 73 -5.41 4.43 -15.11
N THR A 74 -5.51 4.73 -13.81
CA THR A 74 -6.80 4.87 -13.12
C THR A 74 -6.91 6.21 -12.40
N THR A 75 -7.81 7.06 -12.88
CA THR A 75 -8.12 8.36 -12.23
C THR A 75 -9.12 8.22 -11.09
N ASP A 76 -10.00 7.22 -11.15
CA ASP A 76 -11.14 7.09 -10.22
C ASP A 76 -10.99 5.92 -9.25
N LYS A 77 -9.84 5.24 -9.30
CA LYS A 77 -9.53 4.07 -8.47
C LYS A 77 -8.09 4.16 -7.97
N ASN A 78 -7.88 3.76 -6.73
CA ASN A 78 -6.56 3.62 -6.13
C ASN A 78 -6.32 2.14 -5.80
N TRP A 79 -5.09 1.66 -5.93
CA TRP A 79 -4.76 0.30 -5.53
C TRP A 79 -4.62 0.25 -4.01
N CYS A 80 -5.21 -0.76 -3.39
CA CYS A 80 -5.17 -0.96 -1.94
C CYS A 80 -4.83 -2.42 -1.62
N VAL A 81 -4.03 -2.61 -0.58
CA VAL A 81 -3.69 -3.90 0.03
C VAL A 81 -3.83 -3.82 1.54
N ASP A 82 -4.16 -4.93 2.20
CA ASP A 82 -4.27 -4.97 3.67
C ASP A 82 -3.98 -6.35 4.28
N SER A 83 -4.01 -6.41 5.61
CA SER A 83 -3.85 -7.62 6.44
C SER A 83 -4.99 -8.63 6.31
N THR A 84 -6.15 -8.26 5.75
CA THR A 84 -7.26 -9.20 5.52
C THR A 84 -7.10 -9.97 4.22
N GLY A 85 -6.09 -9.60 3.43
CA GLY A 85 -5.73 -10.22 2.17
C GLY A 85 -6.31 -9.49 0.96
N ASP A 86 -6.85 -8.29 1.15
CA ASP A 86 -7.37 -7.47 0.07
C ASP A 86 -6.22 -7.01 -0.82
N THR A 87 -6.42 -7.00 -2.14
CA THR A 87 -5.40 -6.65 -3.15
C THR A 87 -6.11 -6.27 -4.44
N ALA A 88 -6.67 -5.06 -4.46
CA ALA A 88 -7.57 -4.64 -5.52
C ALA A 88 -7.58 -3.13 -5.73
N ALA A 89 -8.08 -2.72 -6.89
CA ALA A 89 -8.37 -1.32 -7.17
C ALA A 89 -9.69 -0.94 -6.48
N LYS A 90 -9.64 0.04 -5.57
CA LYS A 90 -10.79 0.55 -4.81
C LYS A 90 -11.31 1.83 -5.46
N PRO A 91 -12.56 1.84 -5.97
CA PRO A 91 -13.16 3.04 -6.53
C PRO A 91 -13.43 4.07 -5.46
N THR A 92 -13.32 5.35 -5.80
CA THR A 92 -13.67 6.50 -4.92
C THR A 92 -12.90 6.61 -3.59
N MET A 93 -11.99 5.69 -3.30
CA MET A 93 -11.09 5.77 -2.15
C MET A 93 -10.06 6.88 -2.39
N THR A 94 -9.81 7.74 -1.41
CA THR A 94 -8.71 8.71 -1.48
C THR A 94 -7.45 8.08 -0.89
N CYS A 95 -6.39 7.98 -1.68
CA CYS A 95 -5.10 7.51 -1.20
C CYS A 95 -4.12 8.68 -1.02
N THR A 96 -4.31 9.42 0.08
CA THR A 96 -3.42 10.53 0.49
C THR A 96 -3.23 10.48 2.00
N ALA A 97 -2.12 11.03 2.51
CA ALA A 97 -1.79 10.97 3.93
C ALA A 97 -2.89 11.53 4.85
N THR A 98 -3.70 12.48 4.36
CA THR A 98 -4.84 13.06 5.09
C THR A 98 -6.18 12.40 4.77
N GLY A 99 -6.29 11.71 3.62
CA GLY A 99 -7.56 11.14 3.13
C GLY A 99 -7.71 9.64 3.39
N PHE A 100 -6.61 8.93 3.64
CA PHE A 100 -6.61 7.52 3.99
C PHE A 100 -6.17 7.36 5.44
N THR A 101 -7.11 7.01 6.32
CA THR A 101 -6.85 6.76 7.76
C THR A 101 -7.29 5.36 8.20
N ALA A 102 -7.81 4.55 7.28
CA ALA A 102 -8.29 3.21 7.58
C ALA A 102 -7.12 2.22 7.64
N THR A 103 -7.24 1.23 8.51
CA THR A 103 -6.30 0.10 8.64
C THR A 103 -6.79 -1.16 7.92
N VAL A 104 -7.84 -1.04 7.12
CA VAL A 104 -8.37 -2.09 6.23
C VAL A 104 -8.82 -1.37 4.96
N CYS A 105 -8.66 -2.00 3.80
CA CYS A 105 -9.15 -1.44 2.55
C CYS A 105 -10.70 -1.40 2.56
N PRO A 106 -11.32 -0.35 1.99
CA PRO A 106 -12.78 -0.22 1.93
C PRO A 106 -13.43 -1.17 0.93
#